data_AF-A0A060BTU6-F1
#
_entry.id   AF-A0A060BTU6-F1
#
_cell.length_a   1.000
_cell.length_b   1.000
_cell.length_c   1.000
_cell.angle_alpha   90.00
_cell.angle_beta   90.00
_cell.angle_gamma   90.00
#
_symmetry.space_group_name_H-M   'P 1'
#
loop_
_entity.id
_entity.type
_entity.pdbx_description
1 polymer ?
#
loop_
_entity_poly.entity_id
_entity_poly.type
_entity_poly.pdbx_seq_one_letter_code
_entity_poly.pdbx_strand_id
1 'polypeptide(L)'
;MAWGVDDPKLRPFESHVPVPIGDDAALVAARVPLSKQEVDIFYKRFSKEAFWPMLHGFWERARFREDDWQVFLKVNRKFAETTATEAAHAATVWIHDYNLWMVPAYL
;
A
#
# COMPACT_ATOMS: atom_id res chain seq x y z
N MET A 1 7.50 2.01 -5.14
CA MET A 1 6.95 1.44 -3.89
C MET A 1 6.08 0.24 -4.20
N ALA A 2 6.24 -0.85 -3.46
CA ALA A 2 5.39 -2.04 -3.51
C ALA A 2 5.09 -2.51 -2.07
N TRP A 3 4.26 -3.53 -1.90
CA TRP A 3 4.08 -4.21 -0.61
C TRP A 3 4.35 -5.69 -0.72
N GLY A 4 4.63 -6.34 0.40
CA GLY A 4 4.73 -7.78 0.51
C GLY A 4 4.30 -8.27 1.88
N VAL A 5 3.86 -9.53 1.94
CA VAL A 5 3.58 -10.16 3.23
C VAL A 5 4.91 -10.48 3.92
N ASP A 6 5.10 -9.93 5.11
CA ASP A 6 6.16 -10.32 6.03
C ASP A 6 5.61 -11.39 6.99
N ASP A 7 6.09 -12.63 6.82
CA ASP A 7 5.72 -13.78 7.62
C ASP A 7 7.00 -14.44 8.14
N PRO A 8 7.24 -14.48 9.47
CA PRO A 8 8.42 -15.10 10.06
C PRO A 8 8.58 -16.59 9.73
N LYS A 9 7.52 -17.27 9.27
CA LYS A 9 7.56 -18.67 8.84
C LYS A 9 8.04 -18.83 7.39
N LEU A 10 8.11 -17.73 6.63
CA LEU A 10 8.62 -17.70 5.27
C LEU A 10 10.10 -17.27 5.28
N ARG A 11 10.58 -16.83 4.11
CA ARG A 11 11.93 -16.27 3.93
C ARG A 11 11.99 -14.87 4.56
N PRO A 12 13.18 -14.41 5.00
CA PRO A 12 13.36 -13.03 5.45
C PRO A 12 12.83 -12.03 4.43
N PHE A 13 12.15 -10.99 4.92
CA PHE A 13 11.56 -10.00 4.05
C PHE A 13 12.62 -9.15 3.35
N GLU A 14 12.68 -9.27 2.03
CA GLU A 14 13.52 -8.41 1.18
C GLU A 14 12.83 -7.06 0.98
N SER A 15 13.37 -6.01 1.59
CA SER A 15 12.84 -4.65 1.50
C SER A 15 13.12 -3.96 0.17
N HIS A 16 14.19 -4.34 -0.54
CA HIS A 16 14.59 -3.76 -1.82
C HIS A 16 14.78 -4.85 -2.84
N VAL A 17 14.01 -4.80 -3.92
CA VAL A 17 14.06 -5.80 -4.99
C VAL A 17 14.33 -5.08 -6.31
N PRO A 18 15.35 -5.50 -7.09
CA PRO A 18 15.57 -4.95 -8.41
C PRO A 18 14.42 -5.35 -9.35
N VAL A 19 13.92 -4.39 -10.11
CA VAL A 19 12.90 -4.55 -11.15
C VAL A 19 13.58 -4.24 -12.48
N PRO A 20 13.92 -5.26 -13.29
CA PRO A 20 14.54 -5.06 -14.59
C PRO A 20 13.66 -4.23 -15.51
N ILE A 21 14.25 -3.24 -16.18
CA ILE A 21 13.61 -2.43 -17.23
C ILE A 21 14.52 -2.45 -18.46
N GLY A 22 14.27 -3.42 -19.33
CA GLY A 22 15.12 -3.65 -20.51
C GLY A 22 16.50 -4.18 -20.14
N ASP A 23 17.43 -4.10 -21.09
CA ASP A 23 18.70 -4.83 -21.03
C ASP A 23 19.75 -4.16 -20.13
N ASP A 24 19.69 -2.84 -19.91
CA ASP A 24 20.75 -2.07 -19.21
C ASP A 24 20.26 -1.22 -18.03
N ALA A 25 18.98 -1.27 -17.66
CA ALA A 25 18.43 -0.47 -16.56
C ALA A 25 17.61 -1.33 -15.58
N ALA A 26 17.70 -0.97 -14.30
CA ALA A 26 16.86 -1.55 -13.26
C ALA A 26 16.32 -0.44 -12.36
N LEU A 27 15.03 -0.51 -12.05
CA LEU A 27 14.47 0.23 -10.91
C LEU A 27 14.64 -0.61 -9.64
N VAL A 28 14.55 0.04 -8.50
CA VAL A 28 14.48 -0.65 -7.21
C VAL A 28 13.07 -0.51 -6.65
N ALA A 29 12.41 -1.62 -6.40
CA ALA A 29 11.17 -1.65 -5.65
C ALA A 29 11.49 -1.70 -4.15
N ALA A 30 11.34 -0.56 -3.47
CA ALA A 30 11.20 -0.52 -2.03
C ALA A 30 9.83 -1.08 -1.62
N ARG A 31 9.84 -2.11 -0.78
CA ARG A 31 8.68 -2.91 -0.37
C ARG A 31 8.30 -2.60 1.07
N VAL A 32 7.03 -2.27 1.28
CA VAL A 32 6.44 -2.08 2.60
C VAL A 32 6.06 -3.44 3.18
N PRO A 33 6.60 -3.82 4.36
CA PRO A 33 6.24 -5.07 5.02
C PRO A 33 4.86 -4.95 5.67
N LEU A 34 3.94 -5.81 5.23
CA LEU A 34 2.59 -5.92 5.77
C LEU A 34 2.38 -7.31 6.36
N SER A 35 1.66 -7.38 7.47
CA SER A 35 1.21 -8.68 7.96
C SER A 35 0.13 -9.26 7.05
N LYS A 36 -0.10 -10.58 7.10
CA LYS A 36 -1.21 -11.22 6.37
C LYS A 36 -2.56 -10.60 6.73
N GLN A 37 -2.76 -10.30 8.02
CA GLN A 37 -3.97 -9.64 8.50
C GLN A 37 -4.11 -8.23 7.92
N GLU A 38 -3.03 -7.45 7.87
CA GLU A 38 -3.06 -6.11 7.26
C GLU A 38 -3.45 -6.21 5.79
N VAL A 39 -2.86 -7.12 5.00
CA VAL A 39 -3.22 -7.32 3.59
C VAL A 39 -4.68 -7.73 3.41
N ASP A 40 -5.17 -8.67 4.22
CA ASP A 40 -6.55 -9.13 4.12
C ASP A 40 -7.54 -8.00 4.44
N ILE A 41 -7.26 -7.17 5.44
CA ILE A 41 -8.17 -6.07 5.82
C ILE A 41 -8.06 -4.90 4.85
N PHE A 42 -6.84 -4.42 4.59
CA PHE A 42 -6.59 -3.27 3.71
C PHE A 42 -7.05 -3.53 2.27
N TYR A 43 -6.55 -4.60 1.66
CA TYR A 43 -6.70 -4.81 0.22
C TYR A 43 -7.94 -5.63 -0.14
N LYS A 44 -8.22 -6.70 0.63
CA LYS A 44 -9.34 -7.61 0.29
C LYS A 44 -10.67 -7.16 0.88
N ARG A 45 -10.67 -6.53 2.05
CA ARG A 45 -11.89 -6.10 2.74
C ARG A 45 -12.20 -4.63 2.47
N PHE A 46 -11.47 -3.70 3.06
CA PHE A 46 -11.81 -2.28 3.01
C PHE A 46 -11.85 -1.73 1.58
N SER A 47 -10.80 -1.94 0.79
CA SER A 47 -10.73 -1.47 -0.58
C SER A 47 -11.82 -2.04 -1.50
N LYS A 48 -12.27 -3.28 -1.29
CA LYS A 48 -13.27 -3.94 -2.14
C LYS A 48 -14.71 -3.84 -1.63
N GLU A 49 -14.89 -3.72 -0.32
CA GLU A 49 -16.22 -3.65 0.30
C GLU A 49 -16.65 -2.20 0.54
N ALA A 50 -15.72 -1.25 0.74
CA ALA A 50 -16.04 0.17 0.94
C ALA A 50 -15.83 0.97 -0.35
N PHE A 51 -14.59 1.09 -0.84
CA PHE A 51 -14.28 2.02 -1.93
C PHE A 51 -14.73 1.53 -3.30
N TRP A 52 -14.46 0.28 -3.65
CA TRP A 52 -14.82 -0.22 -4.98
C TRP A 52 -16.31 -0.06 -5.30
N PRO A 53 -17.28 -0.44 -4.43
CA PRO A 53 -18.70 -0.27 -4.73
C PRO A 53 -19.11 1.20 -4.80
N MET A 54 -18.57 2.05 -3.90
CA MET A 54 -18.83 3.49 -3.91
C MET A 54 -18.37 4.15 -5.21
N LEU A 55 -17.17 3.82 -5.68
CA LEU A 55 -16.59 4.41 -6.90
C LEU A 55 -17.30 3.96 -8.18
N HIS A 56 -17.91 2.78 -8.17
CA HIS A 56 -18.59 2.21 -9.34
C HIS A 56 -20.12 2.39 -9.29
N GLY A 57 -20.63 3.25 -8.39
CA GLY A 57 -22.05 3.60 -8.33
C GLY A 57 -22.96 2.59 -7.61
N PHE A 58 -22.38 1.59 -6.94
CA PHE A 58 -23.10 0.58 -6.15
C PHE A 58 -23.06 0.92 -4.65
N TRP A 59 -23.47 2.14 -4.30
CA TRP A 59 -23.38 2.67 -2.94
C TRP A 59 -24.14 1.81 -1.91
N GLU A 60 -25.23 1.18 -2.31
CA GLU A 60 -26.04 0.28 -1.49
C GLU A 60 -25.31 -1.01 -1.10
N ARG A 61 -24.23 -1.35 -1.83
CA ARG A 61 -23.37 -2.51 -1.55
C ARG A 61 -22.14 -2.14 -0.73
N ALA A 62 -21.90 -0.85 -0.51
CA ALA A 62 -20.76 -0.38 0.25
C ALA A 62 -20.92 -0.73 1.73
N ARG A 63 -19.88 -1.32 2.31
CA ARG A 63 -19.81 -1.64 3.74
C ARG A 63 -18.61 -0.94 4.34
N PHE A 64 -18.89 0.00 5.24
CA PHE A 64 -17.88 0.69 6.01
C PHE A 64 -17.82 0.11 7.42
N ARG A 65 -16.62 -0.26 7.86
CA ARG A 65 -16.34 -0.72 9.22
C ARG A 65 -15.19 0.10 9.77
N GLU A 66 -15.38 0.69 10.94
CA GLU A 66 -14.38 1.55 11.55
C GLU A 66 -13.06 0.82 11.82
N ASP A 67 -13.11 -0.42 12.29
CA ASP A 67 -11.91 -1.24 12.52
C ASP A 67 -11.09 -1.46 11.25
N ASP A 68 -11.75 -1.59 10.09
CA ASP A 68 -11.12 -1.79 8.79
C ASP A 68 -10.45 -0.49 8.33
N TRP A 69 -11.12 0.62 8.56
CA TRP A 69 -10.61 1.95 8.27
C TRP A 69 -9.35 2.26 9.06
N GLN A 70 -9.31 1.92 10.36
CA GLN A 70 -8.11 2.08 11.17
C GLN A 70 -6.91 1.29 10.62
N VAL A 71 -7.14 0.07 10.12
CA VAL A 71 -6.09 -0.71 9.45
C VAL A 71 -5.70 -0.07 8.12
N PHE A 72 -6.65 0.43 7.34
CA PHE A 72 -6.36 1.16 6.10
C PHE A 72 -5.47 2.38 6.34
N LEU A 73 -5.78 3.19 7.35
CA LEU A 73 -4.98 4.34 7.77
C LEU A 73 -3.58 3.93 8.22
N LYS A 74 -3.48 2.86 9.04
CA LYS A 74 -2.20 2.31 9.50
C LYS A 74 -1.32 1.88 8.32
N VAL A 75 -1.89 1.19 7.34
CA VAL A 75 -1.16 0.75 6.14
C VAL A 75 -0.73 1.95 5.30
N ASN A 76 -1.62 2.92 5.04
CA ASN A 76 -1.29 4.14 4.31
C ASN A 76 -0.16 4.95 4.99
N ARG A 77 -0.15 5.01 6.33
CA ARG A 77 0.94 5.60 7.09
C ARG A 77 2.27 4.89 6.85
N LYS A 78 2.31 3.54 6.90
CA LYS A 78 3.53 2.76 6.59
C LYS A 78 4.05 3.06 5.18
N PHE A 79 3.15 3.20 4.20
CA PHE A 79 3.53 3.59 2.84
C PHE A 79 4.15 4.99 2.81
N ALA A 80 3.55 5.97 3.49
CA ALA A 80 4.08 7.32 3.56
C ALA A 80 5.46 7.36 4.22
N GLU A 81 5.61 6.72 5.38
CA GLU A 81 6.88 6.66 6.13
C GLU A 81 8.00 6.02 5.31
N THR A 82 7.69 4.90 4.63
CA THR A 82 8.67 4.23 3.77
C THR A 82 8.99 5.12 2.55
N THR A 83 7.99 5.76 1.95
CA THR A 83 8.20 6.65 0.79
C THR A 83 9.06 7.86 1.16
N ALA A 84 8.82 8.46 2.33
CA ALA A 84 9.61 9.58 2.85
C ALA A 84 11.06 9.17 3.14
N THR A 85 11.30 7.91 3.54
CA THR A 85 12.65 7.37 3.76
C THR A 85 13.41 7.19 2.44
N GLU A 86 12.73 6.77 1.38
CA GLU A 86 13.33 6.54 0.06
C GLU A 86 13.46 7.82 -0.80
N ALA A 87 12.60 8.81 -0.56
CA ALA A 87 12.54 10.03 -1.35
C ALA A 87 13.70 10.97 -1.01
N ALA A 88 14.42 11.42 -2.05
CA ALA A 88 15.37 12.51 -1.89
C ALA A 88 14.66 13.82 -1.49
N HIS A 89 15.42 14.76 -0.92
CA HIS A 89 14.88 16.09 -0.60
C HIS A 89 14.28 16.74 -1.85
N ALA A 90 13.04 17.24 -1.72
CA ALA A 90 12.24 17.82 -2.81
C ALA A 90 11.95 16.87 -4.00
N ALA A 91 12.04 15.54 -3.79
CA ALA A 91 11.63 14.58 -4.81
C ALA A 91 10.13 14.70 -5.10
N THR A 92 9.77 14.40 -6.35
CA THR A 92 8.37 14.28 -6.76
C THR A 92 7.88 12.87 -6.43
N VAL A 93 6.83 12.77 -5.62
CA VAL A 93 6.17 11.50 -5.29
C VAL A 93 4.88 11.39 -6.08
N TRP A 94 4.73 10.30 -6.83
CA TRP A 94 3.50 10.00 -7.59
C TRP A 94 2.76 8.82 -6.97
N ILE A 95 1.55 9.07 -6.47
CA ILE A 95 0.71 8.08 -5.80
C ILE A 95 -0.35 7.58 -6.78
N HIS A 96 -0.53 6.26 -6.83
CA HIS A 96 -1.46 5.60 -7.74
C HIS A 96 -2.52 4.81 -6.97
N ASP A 97 -3.75 4.93 -7.46
CA ASP A 97 -4.92 4.13 -7.06
C ASP A 97 -5.50 4.44 -5.66
N TYR A 98 -6.77 4.05 -5.45
CA TYR A 98 -7.55 4.41 -4.26
C TYR A 98 -7.09 3.70 -2.98
N ASN A 99 -6.33 2.63 -3.14
CA ASN A 99 -5.69 1.92 -2.02
C ASN A 99 -4.76 2.85 -1.22
N LEU A 100 -4.24 3.92 -1.81
CA LEU A 100 -3.22 4.79 -1.20
C LEU A 100 -3.68 6.23 -0.97
N TRP A 101 -5.00 6.49 -0.95
CA TRP A 101 -5.53 7.86 -0.86
C TRP A 101 -5.20 8.61 0.42
N MET A 102 -4.81 7.92 1.50
CA MET A 102 -4.41 8.59 2.74
C MET A 102 -2.90 8.78 2.87
N VAL A 103 -2.10 8.26 1.93
CA VAL A 103 -0.65 8.52 1.88
C VAL A 103 -0.33 10.02 1.84
N PRO A 104 -0.96 10.87 1.00
CA PRO A 104 -0.64 12.30 0.96
C PRO A 104 -0.85 13.03 2.29
N ALA A 105 -1.76 12.56 3.13
CA ALA A 105 -2.04 13.19 4.43
C ALA A 105 -0.95 12.88 5.48
N TYR A 106 -0.05 11.93 5.19
CA TYR A 106 1.02 11.48 6.08
C TYR A 106 2.43 11.79 5.54
N LEU A 107 2.53 12.36 4.33
CA LEU A 107 3.79 12.76 3.69
C LEU A 107 4.21 14.18 4.06
#